data_AF-A0A3D3Q4H7-F1
#
_entry.id   AF-A0A3D3Q4H7-F1
#
_cell.length_a   1.000
_cell.length_b   1.000
_cell.length_c   1.000
_cell.angle_alpha   90.00
_cell.angle_beta   90.00
_cell.angle_gamma   90.00
#
_symmetry.space_group_name_H-M   'P 1'
#
loop_
_entity.id
_entity.type
_entity.pdbx_description
1 polymer ?
#
loop_
_entity_poly.entity_id
_entity_poly.type
_entity_poly.pdbx_seq_one_letter_code
_entity_poly.pdbx_strand_id
1 'polypeptide(L)'
;FQPANAFDGDPNTSWLVGGLGDPRQQSVRVTFDQPLAMSNVTLETPNVAFGRRVSQTRLLFADGTSVLASLHPGANRVAFPERTSPWLAVQIVGVTGPGTNAVGFADIKIPGVRMREALAAPTDLFAIAARTAAGRGLMATAPLTYLFERTRTGAAVAREEVGIVRRFVVPSTRSFVLAGSVHIAPNASDPDVDALVGLRGPVTATSSSRLFGNPLFRASAALDGNPKTAWLSGGKIGQWLQADFPAHRIGQLSLDAATGPDRSPITAVTVTFSDGSTVGGDVDPNTGTLDLRFPPRSTSSVRITVKAAAFSGNGGPATVGIDELHIPGVSLPAAKVSDTLPCSTSSGFSLDGQPLPIRLSGTVGHFLAGDPASVSTCDAEPRVLASGTHELFARGSLQPDTISFASRPPPSSGAGSERAPNAEIRSSSGAGLEVDVHDATSPFFVVTGHDFSTGWTATIDGRSLGAPLVLDGYSAGWRVDRKGSYRISIRYAPQAKYTALLGISAAALVGTAAVLLVPLIRRRRRWRRTRSGKQRAPAARAGSDE
;
A
#
# COMPACT_ATOMS: atom_id res chain seq x y z
N PHE A 1 -8.98 -4.58 -3.21
CA PHE A 1 -9.92 -5.49 -3.89
C PHE A 1 -9.53 -5.55 -5.36
N GLN A 2 -8.61 -6.43 -5.73
CA GLN A 2 -8.13 -6.57 -7.11
C GLN A 2 -8.37 -8.00 -7.60
N PRO A 3 -8.45 -8.26 -8.92
CA PRO A 3 -8.61 -9.62 -9.45
C PRO A 3 -7.53 -10.60 -9.01
N ALA A 4 -6.27 -10.14 -8.88
CA ALA A 4 -5.15 -10.98 -8.45
C ALA A 4 -5.34 -11.55 -7.04
N ASN A 5 -6.02 -10.82 -6.14
CA ASN A 5 -6.33 -11.26 -4.78
C ASN A 5 -7.23 -12.50 -4.74
N ALA A 6 -7.92 -12.85 -5.83
CA ALA A 6 -8.68 -14.09 -5.87
C ALA A 6 -7.79 -15.33 -6.08
N PHE A 7 -6.48 -15.18 -6.30
CA PHE A 7 -5.56 -16.27 -6.63
C PHE A 7 -4.21 -16.19 -5.91
N ASP A 8 -4.06 -15.25 -4.95
CA ASP A 8 -2.77 -14.99 -4.29
C ASP A 8 -2.51 -15.89 -3.07
N GLY A 9 -3.49 -16.74 -2.71
CA GLY A 9 -3.39 -17.66 -1.58
C GLY A 9 -3.48 -17.00 -0.20
N ASP A 10 -3.81 -15.71 -0.11
CA ASP A 10 -3.93 -14.98 1.15
C ASP A 10 -5.41 -14.77 1.51
N PRO A 11 -5.95 -15.47 2.52
CA PRO A 11 -7.36 -15.39 2.89
C PRO A 11 -7.77 -14.03 3.46
N ASN A 12 -6.81 -13.15 3.75
CA ASN A 12 -7.06 -11.78 4.22
C ASN A 12 -7.17 -10.77 3.08
N THR A 13 -6.87 -11.18 1.85
CA THR A 13 -7.16 -10.39 0.66
C THR A 13 -8.38 -10.96 -0.04
N SER A 14 -9.03 -10.15 -0.88
CA SER A 14 -10.17 -10.62 -1.65
C SER A 14 -10.35 -9.82 -2.92
N TRP A 15 -10.90 -10.48 -3.94
CA TRP A 15 -11.59 -9.82 -5.05
C TRP A 15 -13.06 -9.61 -4.65
N LEU A 16 -13.51 -8.36 -4.65
CA LEU A 16 -14.90 -8.00 -4.33
C LEU A 16 -15.49 -7.12 -5.43
N VAL A 17 -16.77 -7.33 -5.73
CA VAL A 17 -17.53 -6.61 -6.77
C VAL A 17 -18.96 -6.33 -6.33
N GLY A 18 -19.64 -5.43 -7.05
CA GLY A 18 -21.07 -5.14 -6.85
C GLY A 18 -21.40 -4.43 -5.54
N GLY A 19 -20.44 -3.70 -4.95
CA GLY A 19 -20.73 -2.76 -3.87
C GLY A 19 -21.69 -1.67 -4.36
N LEU A 20 -22.79 -1.45 -3.63
CA LEU A 20 -23.90 -0.57 -4.02
C LEU A 20 -24.66 -0.99 -5.29
N GLY A 21 -24.36 -2.18 -5.86
CA GLY A 21 -24.96 -2.68 -7.11
C GLY A 21 -25.30 -4.18 -7.08
N ASP A 22 -25.65 -4.71 -8.26
CA ASP A 22 -25.90 -6.14 -8.46
C ASP A 22 -24.60 -6.86 -8.89
N PRO A 23 -24.03 -7.75 -8.05
CA PRO A 23 -22.83 -8.51 -8.38
C PRO A 23 -23.10 -9.70 -9.31
N ARG A 24 -24.36 -10.04 -9.61
CA ARG A 24 -24.67 -11.15 -10.53
C ARG A 24 -24.09 -10.87 -11.91
N GLN A 25 -23.68 -11.94 -12.60
CA GLN A 25 -22.97 -11.93 -13.88
C GLN A 25 -21.52 -11.43 -13.84
N GLN A 26 -21.07 -10.78 -12.75
CA GLN A 26 -19.67 -10.42 -12.58
C GLN A 26 -18.81 -11.69 -12.50
N SER A 27 -17.62 -11.65 -13.08
CA SER A 27 -16.72 -12.80 -13.10
C SER A 27 -15.27 -12.39 -12.94
N VAL A 28 -14.46 -13.31 -12.41
CA VAL A 28 -13.01 -13.24 -12.41
C VAL A 28 -12.47 -14.40 -13.23
N ARG A 29 -11.48 -14.14 -14.09
CA ARG A 29 -10.91 -15.13 -15.01
C ARG A 29 -9.40 -15.24 -14.81
N VAL A 30 -8.92 -16.47 -14.75
CA VAL A 30 -7.50 -16.81 -14.89
C VAL A 30 -7.26 -17.39 -16.28
N THR A 31 -6.17 -16.96 -16.93
CA THR A 31 -5.67 -17.53 -18.19
C THR A 31 -4.36 -18.22 -17.88
N PHE A 32 -4.18 -19.45 -18.34
CA PHE A 32 -3.00 -20.25 -18.06
C PHE A 32 -1.98 -20.12 -19.19
N ASP A 33 -0.69 -20.23 -18.85
CA ASP A 33 0.41 -20.20 -19.84
C ASP A 33 0.30 -21.36 -20.84
N GLN A 34 -0.23 -22.50 -20.38
CA GLN A 34 -0.56 -23.67 -21.17
C GLN A 34 -1.92 -24.21 -20.74
N PRO A 35 -2.70 -24.84 -21.65
CA PRO A 35 -3.95 -25.49 -21.27
C PRO A 35 -3.76 -26.46 -20.10
N LEU A 36 -4.59 -26.30 -19.06
CA LEU A 36 -4.46 -27.05 -17.80
C LEU A 36 -5.59 -28.08 -17.67
N ALA A 37 -5.22 -29.33 -17.39
CA ALA A 37 -6.17 -30.38 -17.01
C ALA A 37 -6.59 -30.20 -15.54
N MET A 38 -7.89 -30.06 -15.31
CA MET A 38 -8.46 -29.82 -13.99
C MET A 38 -9.71 -30.67 -13.79
N SER A 39 -9.90 -31.18 -12.58
CA SER A 39 -11.10 -31.91 -12.14
C SER A 39 -11.78 -31.31 -10.91
N ASN A 40 -11.15 -30.30 -10.29
CA ASN A 40 -11.71 -29.60 -9.15
C ASN A 40 -11.04 -28.23 -8.95
N VAL A 41 -11.76 -27.34 -8.28
CA VAL A 41 -11.25 -26.07 -7.73
C VAL A 41 -11.80 -25.88 -6.33
N THR A 42 -11.11 -25.11 -5.49
CA THR A 42 -11.62 -24.71 -4.17
C THR A 42 -11.86 -23.21 -4.17
N LEU A 43 -13.10 -22.81 -3.84
CA LEU A 43 -13.52 -21.41 -3.79
C LEU A 43 -13.72 -21.00 -2.33
N GLU A 44 -12.98 -20.00 -1.90
CA GLU A 44 -13.01 -19.49 -0.53
C GLU A 44 -13.82 -18.19 -0.49
N THR A 45 -14.94 -18.20 0.24
CA THR A 45 -15.75 -16.99 0.43
C THR A 45 -15.11 -16.13 1.52
N PRO A 46 -15.00 -14.81 1.32
CA PRO A 46 -14.39 -13.93 2.31
C PRO A 46 -15.22 -13.86 3.59
N ASN A 47 -14.54 -13.79 4.74
CA ASN A 47 -15.18 -13.60 6.03
C ASN A 47 -15.56 -12.14 6.24
N VAL A 48 -16.65 -11.71 5.59
CA VAL A 48 -17.17 -10.34 5.69
C VAL A 48 -18.22 -10.24 6.81
N ALA A 49 -18.00 -9.33 7.75
CA ALA A 49 -18.84 -9.17 8.95
C ALA A 49 -20.32 -8.84 8.65
N PHE A 50 -20.64 -8.32 7.46
CA PHE A 50 -21.92 -7.71 7.15
C PHE A 50 -22.86 -8.57 6.28
N GLY A 51 -22.77 -9.90 6.37
CA GLY A 51 -23.85 -10.84 6.03
C GLY A 51 -24.09 -11.17 4.54
N ARG A 52 -23.88 -10.24 3.60
CA ARG A 52 -24.01 -10.51 2.14
C ARG A 52 -22.83 -11.34 1.63
N ARG A 53 -23.10 -12.45 0.93
CA ARG A 53 -22.07 -13.34 0.37
C ARG A 53 -22.54 -14.00 -0.93
N VAL A 54 -21.59 -14.54 -1.70
CA VAL A 54 -21.90 -15.40 -2.85
C VAL A 54 -22.51 -16.71 -2.35
N SER A 55 -23.68 -17.08 -2.88
CA SER A 55 -24.36 -18.34 -2.58
C SER A 55 -24.32 -19.33 -3.74
N GLN A 56 -24.10 -18.84 -4.96
CA GLN A 56 -24.03 -19.68 -6.15
C GLN A 56 -23.07 -19.08 -7.18
N THR A 57 -22.29 -19.95 -7.79
CA THR A 57 -21.27 -19.60 -8.79
C THR A 57 -21.38 -20.51 -10.00
N ARG A 58 -20.90 -20.03 -11.15
CA ARG A 58 -20.74 -20.82 -12.37
C ARG A 58 -19.29 -20.77 -12.80
N LEU A 59 -18.67 -21.94 -12.92
CA LEU A 59 -17.38 -22.14 -13.56
C LEU A 59 -17.60 -22.18 -15.08
N LEU A 60 -16.88 -21.35 -15.83
CA LEU A 60 -16.94 -21.26 -17.28
C LEU A 60 -15.60 -21.70 -17.88
N PHE A 61 -15.65 -22.47 -18.97
CA PHE A 61 -14.47 -23.02 -19.65
C PHE A 61 -14.43 -22.61 -21.13
N ALA A 62 -13.27 -22.78 -21.77
CA ALA A 62 -13.01 -22.34 -23.14
C ALA A 62 -13.86 -23.04 -24.21
N ASP A 63 -14.30 -24.26 -23.95
CA ASP A 63 -15.16 -25.06 -24.82
C ASP A 63 -16.65 -24.65 -24.75
N GLY A 64 -16.97 -23.61 -23.98
CA GLY A 64 -18.35 -23.15 -23.75
C GLY A 64 -19.11 -23.95 -22.70
N THR A 65 -18.52 -25.01 -22.14
CA THR A 65 -19.15 -25.76 -21.04
C THR A 65 -19.11 -24.96 -19.74
N SER A 66 -19.99 -25.34 -18.79
CA SER A 66 -20.02 -24.72 -17.47
C SER A 66 -20.42 -25.70 -16.37
N VAL A 67 -20.06 -25.35 -15.13
CA VAL A 67 -20.42 -26.10 -13.93
C VAL A 67 -21.03 -25.13 -12.92
N LEU A 68 -22.26 -25.38 -12.51
CA LEU A 68 -22.95 -24.60 -11.48
C LEU A 68 -22.67 -25.21 -10.11
N ALA A 69 -22.32 -24.37 -9.12
CA ALA A 69 -22.03 -24.82 -7.76
C ALA A 69 -22.67 -23.90 -6.72
N SER A 70 -23.21 -24.50 -5.66
CA SER A 70 -23.69 -23.80 -4.46
C SER A 70 -22.53 -23.59 -3.49
N LEU A 71 -22.49 -22.43 -2.84
CA LEU A 71 -21.44 -22.06 -1.89
C LEU A 71 -21.99 -21.86 -0.48
N HIS A 72 -21.23 -22.35 0.49
CA HIS A 72 -21.40 -22.12 1.91
C HIS A 72 -20.29 -21.19 2.44
N PRO A 73 -20.43 -20.64 3.65
CA PRO A 73 -19.33 -19.89 4.27
C PRO A 73 -18.04 -20.72 4.37
N GLY A 74 -16.91 -20.11 4.00
CA GLY A 74 -15.59 -20.71 4.04
C GLY A 74 -15.15 -21.33 2.71
N ALA A 75 -14.38 -22.41 2.78
CA ALA A 75 -13.82 -23.10 1.63
C ALA A 75 -14.82 -24.11 1.03
N ASN A 76 -15.04 -24.02 -0.28
CA ASN A 76 -15.96 -24.87 -1.03
C ASN A 76 -15.21 -25.59 -2.14
N ARG A 77 -15.06 -26.92 -2.04
CA ARG A 77 -14.47 -27.73 -3.11
C ARG A 77 -15.53 -28.06 -4.16
N VAL A 78 -15.32 -27.63 -5.39
CA VAL A 78 -16.19 -27.88 -6.54
C VAL A 78 -15.49 -28.88 -7.45
N ALA A 79 -16.02 -30.11 -7.50
CA ALA A 79 -15.53 -31.16 -8.39
C ALA A 79 -16.35 -31.21 -9.69
N PHE A 80 -15.71 -31.60 -10.79
CA PHE A 80 -16.33 -31.73 -12.10
C PHE A 80 -15.56 -32.75 -12.96
N PRO A 81 -16.17 -33.30 -14.04
CA PRO A 81 -15.44 -34.15 -14.98
C PRO A 81 -14.18 -33.46 -15.48
N GLU A 82 -13.06 -34.20 -15.45
CA GLU A 82 -11.76 -33.68 -15.85
C GLU A 82 -11.84 -33.07 -17.25
N ARG A 83 -11.25 -31.89 -17.38
CA ARG A 83 -11.20 -31.15 -18.65
C ARG A 83 -9.93 -30.34 -18.74
N THR A 84 -9.44 -30.22 -19.97
CA THR A 84 -8.29 -29.38 -20.29
C THR A 84 -8.79 -28.05 -20.84
N SER A 85 -8.40 -26.93 -20.24
CA SER A 85 -8.83 -25.59 -20.67
C SER A 85 -7.68 -24.58 -20.58
N PRO A 86 -7.55 -23.64 -21.55
CA PRO A 86 -6.59 -22.53 -21.49
C PRO A 86 -6.98 -21.44 -20.50
N TRP A 87 -8.22 -21.41 -20.01
CA TRP A 87 -8.66 -20.47 -18.99
C TRP A 87 -9.81 -21.04 -18.15
N LEU A 88 -10.02 -20.44 -16.98
CA LEU A 88 -11.17 -20.68 -16.11
C LEU A 88 -11.74 -19.33 -15.68
N ALA A 89 -13.04 -19.14 -15.82
CA ALA A 89 -13.73 -18.00 -15.22
C ALA A 89 -14.73 -18.45 -14.15
N VAL A 90 -14.77 -17.72 -13.05
CA VAL A 90 -15.67 -17.95 -11.92
C VAL A 90 -16.67 -16.80 -11.88
N GLN A 91 -17.92 -17.08 -12.24
CA GLN A 91 -18.99 -16.10 -12.37
C GLN A 91 -19.95 -16.17 -11.19
N ILE A 92 -20.29 -15.02 -10.62
CA ILE A 92 -21.30 -14.89 -9.56
C ILE A 92 -22.69 -15.04 -10.19
N VAL A 93 -23.46 -16.03 -9.72
CA VAL A 93 -24.83 -16.29 -10.18
C VAL A 93 -25.85 -15.92 -9.11
N GLY A 94 -25.53 -16.21 -7.84
CA GLY A 94 -26.43 -15.99 -6.71
C GLY A 94 -25.70 -15.39 -5.52
N VAL A 95 -26.43 -14.56 -4.77
CA VAL A 95 -26.00 -13.98 -3.50
C VAL A 95 -27.06 -14.21 -2.44
N THR A 96 -26.65 -14.29 -1.18
CA THR A 96 -27.54 -14.39 -0.02
C THR A 96 -27.08 -13.44 1.08
N GLY A 97 -27.98 -13.10 2.00
CA GLY A 97 -27.75 -12.17 3.10
C GLY A 97 -28.16 -10.72 2.78
N PRO A 98 -28.36 -9.90 3.83
CA PRO A 98 -28.88 -8.54 3.70
C PRO A 98 -27.81 -7.53 3.24
N GLY A 99 -28.26 -6.36 2.79
CA GLY A 99 -27.41 -5.20 2.48
C GLY A 99 -26.89 -5.15 1.04
N THR A 100 -26.12 -4.11 0.74
CA THR A 100 -25.58 -3.79 -0.60
C THR A 100 -24.05 -3.90 -0.66
N ASN A 101 -23.44 -4.57 0.33
CA ASN A 101 -21.99 -4.75 0.41
C ASN A 101 -21.46 -5.50 -0.80
N ALA A 102 -20.19 -5.25 -1.15
CA ALA A 102 -19.53 -6.00 -2.19
C ALA A 102 -19.34 -7.47 -1.76
N VAL A 103 -19.36 -8.38 -2.73
CA VAL A 103 -19.16 -9.83 -2.53
C VAL A 103 -18.10 -10.34 -3.50
N GLY A 104 -17.55 -11.51 -3.24
CA GLY A 104 -16.63 -12.17 -4.17
C GLY A 104 -15.92 -13.32 -3.50
N PHE A 105 -14.63 -13.45 -3.77
CA PHE A 105 -13.80 -14.58 -3.34
C PHE A 105 -12.55 -14.07 -2.62
N ALA A 106 -12.25 -14.68 -1.49
CA ALA A 106 -10.97 -14.50 -0.81
C ALA A 106 -9.86 -15.26 -1.53
N ASP A 107 -10.15 -16.46 -2.04
CA ASP A 107 -9.20 -17.23 -2.83
C ASP A 107 -9.91 -18.25 -3.74
N ILE A 108 -9.24 -18.62 -4.84
CA ILE A 108 -9.65 -19.59 -5.85
C ILE A 108 -8.46 -20.51 -6.10
N LYS A 109 -8.43 -21.62 -5.36
CA LYS A 109 -7.34 -22.59 -5.43
C LYS A 109 -7.58 -23.55 -6.58
N ILE A 110 -6.68 -23.50 -7.57
CA ILE A 110 -6.67 -24.40 -8.72
C ILE A 110 -5.45 -25.31 -8.56
N PRO A 111 -5.62 -26.64 -8.50
CA PRO A 111 -4.50 -27.57 -8.38
C PRO A 111 -3.42 -27.32 -9.43
N GLY A 112 -2.16 -27.22 -9.01
CA GLY A 112 -1.02 -26.98 -9.90
C GLY A 112 -0.80 -25.52 -10.32
N VAL A 113 -1.68 -24.59 -9.94
CA VAL A 113 -1.54 -23.16 -10.26
C VAL A 113 -1.08 -22.40 -9.04
N ARG A 114 -0.07 -21.54 -9.22
CA ARG A 114 0.31 -20.51 -8.24
C ARG A 114 0.44 -19.19 -8.98
N MET A 115 -0.48 -18.27 -8.72
CA MET A 115 -0.40 -16.93 -9.27
C MET A 115 0.31 -16.02 -8.28
N ARG A 116 1.14 -15.11 -8.80
CA ARG A 116 1.75 -14.04 -8.01
C ARG A 116 1.71 -12.77 -8.84
N GLU A 117 1.29 -11.69 -8.22
CA GLU A 117 1.41 -10.36 -8.82
C GLU A 117 2.82 -9.83 -8.63
N ALA A 118 3.41 -9.31 -9.71
CA ALA A 118 4.71 -8.65 -9.71
C ALA A 118 4.64 -7.38 -10.54
N LEU A 119 5.11 -6.25 -9.99
CA LEU A 119 5.16 -4.99 -10.74
C LEU A 119 6.45 -4.94 -11.57
N ALA A 120 6.31 -4.64 -12.86
CA ALA A 120 7.45 -4.48 -13.76
C ALA A 120 8.07 -3.09 -13.61
N ALA A 121 9.38 -3.03 -13.38
CA ALA A 121 10.13 -1.77 -13.38
C ALA A 121 10.22 -1.18 -14.81
N PRO A 122 10.23 0.16 -14.95
CA PRO A 122 10.43 0.80 -16.25
C PRO A 122 11.75 0.40 -16.91
N THR A 123 11.75 0.31 -18.24
CA THR A 123 12.94 -0.06 -19.03
C THR A 123 13.34 1.00 -20.05
N ASP A 124 12.64 2.14 -20.08
CA ASP A 124 12.80 3.20 -21.09
C ASP A 124 14.22 3.77 -21.12
N LEU A 125 14.83 3.98 -19.95
CA LEU A 125 16.22 4.45 -19.85
C LEU A 125 17.19 3.49 -20.54
N PHE A 126 17.02 2.18 -20.31
CA PHE A 126 17.86 1.16 -20.93
C PHE A 126 17.62 1.10 -22.45
N ALA A 127 16.37 1.19 -22.88
CA ALA A 127 16.01 1.22 -24.30
C ALA A 127 16.58 2.45 -25.03
N ILE A 128 16.57 3.62 -24.38
CA ILE A 128 17.16 4.86 -24.92
C ILE A 128 18.68 4.73 -25.00
N ALA A 129 19.33 4.32 -23.91
CA ALA A 129 20.79 4.20 -23.87
C ALA A 129 21.33 3.16 -24.87
N ALA A 130 20.58 2.08 -25.11
CA ALA A 130 20.93 1.04 -26.07
C ALA A 130 21.03 1.54 -27.52
N ARG A 131 20.45 2.70 -27.87
CA ARG A 131 20.44 3.26 -29.23
C ARG A 131 21.81 3.77 -29.70
N THR A 132 22.75 4.02 -28.78
CA THR A 132 24.08 4.54 -29.12
C THR A 132 25.19 3.69 -28.52
N ALA A 133 26.37 3.66 -29.15
CA ALA A 133 27.52 2.95 -28.59
C ALA A 133 27.98 3.54 -27.25
N ALA A 134 27.99 4.87 -27.13
CA ALA A 134 28.31 5.58 -25.89
C ALA A 134 27.31 5.25 -24.77
N GLY A 135 26.00 5.23 -25.08
CA GLY A 135 24.98 4.86 -24.11
C GLY A 135 25.08 3.41 -23.65
N ARG A 136 25.37 2.47 -24.55
CA ARG A 136 25.67 1.06 -24.18
C ARG A 136 26.90 0.95 -23.28
N GLY A 137 27.98 1.66 -23.62
CA GLY A 137 29.19 1.73 -22.80
C GLY A 137 28.91 2.29 -21.40
N LEU A 138 28.14 3.37 -21.32
CA LEU A 138 27.73 3.97 -20.05
C LEU A 138 26.90 2.99 -19.22
N MET A 139 25.90 2.33 -19.82
CA MET A 139 25.07 1.35 -19.10
C MET A 139 25.90 0.19 -18.55
N ALA A 140 26.97 -0.22 -19.24
CA ALA A 140 27.82 -1.32 -18.79
C ALA A 140 28.62 -1.00 -17.51
N THR A 141 28.96 0.27 -17.27
CA THR A 141 29.88 0.67 -16.18
C THR A 141 29.28 1.62 -15.15
N ALA A 142 28.16 2.30 -15.47
CA ALA A 142 27.54 3.26 -14.58
C ALA A 142 27.00 2.57 -13.32
N PRO A 143 27.13 3.21 -12.13
CA PRO A 143 26.42 2.78 -10.94
C PRO A 143 24.92 2.76 -11.21
N LEU A 144 24.28 1.65 -10.84
CA LEU A 144 22.86 1.43 -10.96
C LEU A 144 22.28 1.10 -9.59
N THR A 145 21.19 1.78 -9.25
CA THR A 145 20.40 1.51 -8.06
C THR A 145 18.96 1.30 -8.47
N TYR A 146 18.39 0.16 -8.11
CA TYR A 146 16.95 -0.01 -8.09
C TYR A 146 16.47 0.41 -6.72
N LEU A 147 15.51 1.33 -6.66
CA LEU A 147 14.82 1.71 -5.44
C LEU A 147 13.35 1.35 -5.62
N PHE A 148 12.86 0.48 -4.75
CA PHE A 148 11.48 0.06 -4.72
C PHE A 148 10.85 0.58 -3.44
N GLU A 149 9.75 1.29 -3.59
CA GLU A 149 8.91 1.72 -2.48
C GLU A 149 7.53 1.10 -2.64
N ARG A 150 6.93 0.74 -1.51
CA ARG A 150 5.56 0.25 -1.46
C ARG A 150 4.57 1.40 -1.54
N THR A 151 3.47 1.25 -2.26
CA THR A 151 2.35 2.21 -2.17
C THR A 151 1.73 2.15 -0.76
N ARG A 152 1.75 3.28 -0.06
CA ARG A 152 1.22 3.41 1.31
C ARG A 152 -0.10 4.15 1.28
N THR A 153 -1.21 3.43 1.39
CA THR A 153 -2.52 4.01 1.71
C THR A 153 -2.70 4.05 3.23
N GLY A 154 -3.33 5.11 3.75
CA GLY A 154 -3.62 5.24 5.18
C GLY A 154 -4.51 4.10 5.70
N ALA A 155 -4.50 3.89 7.02
CA ALA A 155 -5.07 2.72 7.72
C ALA A 155 -6.56 2.40 7.45
N ALA A 156 -7.31 3.30 6.81
CA ALA A 156 -8.74 3.15 6.52
C ALA A 156 -9.07 2.52 5.16
N VAL A 157 -8.09 2.31 4.26
CA VAL A 157 -8.31 1.72 2.93
C VAL A 157 -7.55 0.40 2.83
N ALA A 158 -8.14 -0.60 2.17
CA ALA A 158 -7.46 -1.85 1.84
C ALA A 158 -6.05 -1.57 1.32
N ARG A 159 -5.03 -2.22 1.91
CA ARG A 159 -3.62 -2.04 1.53
C ARG A 159 -3.48 -2.41 0.06
N GLU A 160 -3.09 -1.43 -0.75
CA GLU A 160 -2.96 -1.62 -2.21
C GLU A 160 -1.83 -2.59 -2.55
N GLU A 161 -0.81 -2.65 -1.68
CA GLU A 161 0.35 -3.51 -1.87
C GLU A 161 0.77 -4.10 -0.51
N VAL A 162 0.92 -5.41 -0.37
CA VAL A 162 1.20 -6.07 0.93
C VAL A 162 2.66 -6.51 1.09
N GLY A 163 3.47 -6.36 0.05
CA GLY A 163 4.91 -6.54 0.02
C GLY A 163 5.50 -6.00 -1.28
N ILE A 164 6.81 -6.05 -1.46
CA ILE A 164 7.49 -5.57 -2.67
C ILE A 164 7.81 -6.78 -3.56
N VAL A 165 7.02 -6.97 -4.60
CA VAL A 165 7.29 -7.96 -5.66
C VAL A 165 7.54 -7.22 -6.96
N ARG A 166 8.77 -7.34 -7.49
CA ARG A 166 9.26 -6.52 -8.60
C ARG A 166 9.99 -7.36 -9.62
N ARG A 167 9.67 -7.13 -10.89
CA ARG A 167 10.44 -7.64 -12.03
C ARG A 167 11.23 -6.51 -12.65
N PHE A 168 12.55 -6.64 -12.75
CA PHE A 168 13.43 -5.58 -13.25
C PHE A 168 14.51 -6.13 -14.18
N VAL A 169 15.06 -5.27 -15.04
CA VAL A 169 16.07 -5.67 -16.04
C VAL A 169 17.43 -5.14 -15.64
N VAL A 170 18.43 -6.01 -15.54
CA VAL A 170 19.84 -5.69 -15.34
C VAL A 170 20.54 -5.60 -16.71
N PRO A 171 21.11 -4.44 -17.10
CA PRO A 171 21.63 -4.25 -18.46
C PRO A 171 22.98 -4.94 -18.72
N SER A 172 23.79 -5.15 -17.69
CA SER A 172 25.01 -5.97 -17.76
C SER A 172 25.31 -6.58 -16.39
N THR A 173 25.96 -7.74 -16.40
CA THR A 173 26.30 -8.49 -15.20
C THR A 173 27.03 -7.62 -14.18
N ARG A 174 26.52 -7.56 -12.95
CA ARG A 174 27.13 -6.78 -11.87
C ARG A 174 26.64 -7.24 -10.49
N SER A 175 27.40 -6.86 -9.47
CA SER A 175 27.05 -7.10 -8.08
C SER A 175 26.13 -6.02 -7.53
N PHE A 176 25.20 -6.38 -6.64
CA PHE A 176 24.30 -5.47 -5.95
C PHE A 176 24.23 -5.77 -4.46
N VAL A 177 24.18 -4.72 -3.65
CA VAL A 177 23.92 -4.81 -2.20
C VAL A 177 22.44 -4.51 -1.96
N LEU A 178 21.79 -5.38 -1.19
CA LEU A 178 20.41 -5.16 -0.71
C LEU A 178 20.45 -4.30 0.56
N ALA A 179 19.64 -3.25 0.57
CA ALA A 179 19.31 -2.49 1.79
C ALA A 179 17.81 -2.14 1.78
N GLY A 180 17.27 -1.71 2.91
CA GLY A 180 15.87 -1.28 2.97
C GLY A 180 15.35 -1.11 4.37
N SER A 181 14.03 -0.92 4.47
CA SER A 181 13.30 -0.84 5.73
C SER A 181 12.10 -1.78 5.71
N VAL A 182 11.88 -2.50 6.82
CA VAL A 182 10.78 -3.46 6.98
C VAL A 182 10.16 -3.33 8.36
N HIS A 183 8.91 -3.75 8.51
CA HIS A 183 8.26 -3.98 9.79
C HIS A 183 7.60 -5.37 9.82
N ILE A 184 7.17 -5.84 10.99
CA ILE A 184 6.41 -7.09 11.10
C ILE A 184 5.09 -6.91 10.35
N ALA A 185 4.79 -7.83 9.42
CA ALA A 185 3.51 -7.80 8.73
C ALA A 185 2.38 -8.05 9.75
N PRO A 186 1.29 -7.25 9.79
CA PRO A 186 0.22 -7.45 10.78
C PRO A 186 -0.45 -8.82 10.72
N ASN A 187 -0.42 -9.45 9.54
CA ASN A 187 -0.93 -10.80 9.27
C ASN A 187 0.15 -11.89 9.38
N ALA A 188 1.39 -11.56 9.80
CA ALA A 188 2.41 -12.55 10.09
C ALA A 188 1.89 -13.55 11.13
N SER A 189 2.06 -14.85 10.90
CA SER A 189 1.63 -15.85 11.88
C SER A 189 2.42 -15.72 13.19
N ASP A 190 1.84 -16.12 14.32
CA ASP A 190 2.55 -16.08 15.60
C ASP A 190 3.88 -16.86 15.56
N PRO A 191 3.96 -18.08 14.97
CA PRO A 191 5.22 -18.80 14.84
C PRO A 191 6.25 -18.09 13.97
N ASP A 192 5.83 -17.36 12.93
CA ASP A 192 6.76 -16.60 12.10
C ASP A 192 7.35 -15.42 12.88
N VAL A 193 6.52 -14.74 13.68
CA VAL A 193 7.00 -13.65 14.56
C VAL A 193 7.95 -14.20 15.62
N ASP A 194 7.62 -15.33 16.25
CA ASP A 194 8.47 -16.02 17.22
C ASP A 194 9.83 -16.40 16.60
N ALA A 195 9.81 -16.95 15.39
CA ALA A 195 11.03 -17.29 14.65
C ALA A 195 11.89 -16.06 14.32
N LEU A 196 11.26 -14.92 13.99
CA LEU A 196 11.94 -13.64 13.73
C LEU A 196 12.63 -13.08 14.97
N VAL A 197 12.08 -13.31 16.17
CA VAL A 197 12.70 -12.88 17.44
C VAL A 197 13.58 -13.96 18.09
N GLY A 198 13.81 -15.08 17.40
CA GLY A 198 14.72 -16.15 17.83
C GLY A 198 14.11 -17.17 18.80
N LEU A 199 12.79 -17.13 19.02
CA LEU A 199 12.09 -18.17 19.75
C LEU A 199 11.97 -19.41 18.86
N ARG A 200 12.73 -20.45 19.19
CA ARG A 200 12.71 -21.75 18.53
C ARG A 200 12.69 -22.84 19.59
N GLY A 201 11.95 -23.90 19.34
CA GLY A 201 11.86 -25.00 20.28
C GLY A 201 10.81 -26.01 19.89
N PRO A 202 10.58 -27.00 20.77
CA PRO A 202 9.58 -28.03 20.56
C PRO A 202 8.14 -27.53 20.81
N VAL A 203 7.98 -26.35 21.41
CA VAL A 203 6.68 -25.72 21.68
C VAL A 203 6.44 -24.61 20.66
N THR A 204 5.26 -24.61 20.05
CA THR A 204 4.80 -23.58 19.11
C THR A 204 3.47 -23.03 19.60
N ALA A 205 3.30 -21.71 19.56
CA ALA A 205 2.06 -21.04 19.92
C ALA A 205 1.42 -20.42 18.68
N THR A 206 0.12 -20.62 18.48
CA THR A 206 -0.66 -20.04 17.38
C THR A 206 -1.97 -19.46 17.91
N SER A 207 -2.48 -18.39 17.28
CA SER A 207 -3.79 -17.83 17.62
C SER A 207 -4.66 -17.57 16.40
N SER A 208 -5.96 -17.42 16.64
CA SER A 208 -6.95 -17.05 15.62
C SER A 208 -6.75 -15.63 15.10
N SER A 209 -6.31 -14.72 15.96
CA SER A 209 -6.05 -13.33 15.63
C SER A 209 -5.32 -12.62 16.76
N ARG A 210 -4.81 -11.42 16.46
CA ARG A 210 -4.26 -10.48 17.43
C ARG A 210 -4.98 -9.15 17.32
N LEU A 211 -5.14 -8.44 18.44
CA LEU A 211 -5.71 -7.10 18.44
C LEU A 211 -4.90 -6.19 17.50
N PHE A 212 -5.54 -5.70 16.44
CA PHE A 212 -4.94 -4.93 15.33
C PHE A 212 -3.76 -5.60 14.62
N GLY A 213 -3.59 -6.92 14.76
CA GLY A 213 -2.41 -7.62 14.23
C GLY A 213 -1.11 -7.32 15.00
N ASN A 214 -1.19 -6.71 16.19
CA ASN A 214 -0.02 -6.29 16.96
C ASN A 214 0.80 -7.49 17.44
N PRO A 215 2.11 -7.58 17.10
CA PRO A 215 2.96 -8.72 17.44
C PRO A 215 3.26 -8.87 18.93
N LEU A 216 3.04 -7.84 19.76
CA LEU A 216 3.11 -7.97 21.22
C LEU A 216 1.98 -8.81 21.80
N PHE A 217 0.86 -8.96 21.08
CA PHE A 217 -0.34 -9.65 21.56
C PHE A 217 -0.50 -11.06 20.97
N ARG A 218 0.59 -11.68 20.54
CA ARG A 218 0.63 -13.02 19.94
C ARG A 218 0.47 -14.14 20.97
N ALA A 219 0.12 -15.35 20.53
CA ALA A 219 -0.13 -16.50 21.41
C ALA A 219 1.02 -16.82 22.38
N SER A 220 2.27 -16.62 21.95
CA SER A 220 3.46 -16.87 22.76
C SER A 220 3.49 -16.04 24.06
N ALA A 221 2.87 -14.85 24.03
CA ALA A 221 2.83 -13.91 25.15
C ALA A 221 1.92 -14.39 26.29
N ALA A 222 1.16 -15.47 26.07
CA ALA A 222 0.35 -16.16 27.09
C ALA A 222 1.00 -17.47 27.57
N LEU A 223 2.22 -17.78 27.13
CA LEU A 223 2.94 -19.02 27.47
C LEU A 223 4.36 -18.72 27.98
N ASP A 224 4.69 -17.44 28.17
CA ASP A 224 6.04 -16.97 28.44
C ASP A 224 6.37 -16.78 29.93
N GLY A 225 5.40 -17.04 30.82
CA GLY A 225 5.57 -17.00 32.26
C GLY A 225 5.75 -15.57 32.80
N ASN A 226 5.32 -14.56 32.05
CA ASN A 226 5.36 -13.17 32.42
C ASN A 226 3.92 -12.59 32.48
N PRO A 227 3.36 -12.34 33.67
CA PRO A 227 1.97 -11.88 33.82
C PRO A 227 1.72 -10.44 33.33
N LYS A 228 2.74 -9.78 32.76
CA LYS A 228 2.63 -8.45 32.13
C LYS A 228 2.44 -8.54 30.61
N THR A 229 2.61 -9.72 30.04
CA THR A 229 2.35 -10.04 28.64
C THR A 229 1.05 -10.82 28.53
N ALA A 230 0.43 -10.77 27.36
CA ALA A 230 -0.85 -11.42 27.13
C ALA A 230 -1.07 -11.65 25.64
N TRP A 231 -1.72 -12.76 25.30
CA TRP A 231 -2.42 -12.84 24.04
C TRP A 231 -3.68 -11.98 24.10
N LEU A 232 -3.81 -11.00 23.19
CA LEU A 232 -5.05 -10.23 23.01
C LEU A 232 -5.57 -10.44 21.61
N SER A 233 -6.83 -10.85 21.51
CA SER A 233 -7.46 -11.20 20.23
C SER A 233 -8.09 -9.99 19.53
N GLY A 234 -8.31 -10.10 18.22
CA GLY A 234 -9.05 -9.12 17.42
C GLY A 234 -10.58 -9.23 17.54
N GLY A 235 -11.10 -10.13 18.38
CA GLY A 235 -12.53 -10.38 18.56
C GLY A 235 -12.85 -10.92 19.97
N LYS A 236 -14.02 -11.55 20.16
CA LYS A 236 -14.39 -12.20 21.44
C LYS A 236 -14.68 -13.68 21.27
N ILE A 237 -15.93 -14.01 20.94
CA ILE A 237 -16.44 -15.38 20.90
C ILE A 237 -15.85 -16.11 19.70
N GLY A 238 -15.42 -17.35 19.91
CA GLY A 238 -14.78 -18.19 18.91
C GLY A 238 -13.31 -17.86 18.65
N GLN A 239 -12.76 -16.82 19.29
CA GLN A 239 -11.31 -16.59 19.27
C GLN A 239 -10.60 -17.71 20.03
N TRP A 240 -9.41 -18.07 19.59
CA TRP A 240 -8.66 -19.16 20.19
C TRP A 240 -7.16 -18.90 20.17
N LEU A 241 -6.47 -19.51 21.12
CA LEU A 241 -5.02 -19.76 21.06
C LEU A 241 -4.76 -21.26 21.20
N GLN A 242 -3.68 -21.74 20.62
CA GLN A 242 -3.26 -23.13 20.62
C GLN A 242 -1.77 -23.23 20.93
N ALA A 243 -1.43 -24.12 21.83
CA ALA A 243 -0.07 -24.59 22.06
C ALA A 243 0.10 -25.99 21.44
N ASP A 244 1.10 -26.15 20.60
CA ASP A 244 1.55 -27.44 20.06
C ASP A 244 2.89 -27.80 20.70
N PHE A 245 3.07 -29.06 21.11
CA PHE A 245 4.22 -29.51 21.88
C PHE A 245 4.43 -31.04 21.75
N PRO A 246 5.59 -31.60 22.15
CA PRO A 246 5.83 -33.04 22.11
C PRO A 246 4.80 -33.78 22.96
N ALA A 247 4.23 -34.85 22.41
CA ALA A 247 3.14 -35.57 23.05
C ALA A 247 3.54 -36.05 24.46
N HIS A 248 2.73 -35.69 25.46
CA HIS A 248 2.89 -36.18 26.83
C HIS A 248 1.57 -36.18 27.58
N ARG A 249 1.57 -36.78 28.77
CA ARG A 249 0.36 -36.96 29.57
C ARG A 249 0.10 -35.77 30.47
N ILE A 250 -1.09 -35.16 30.34
CA ILE A 250 -1.58 -34.08 31.21
C ILE A 250 -2.96 -34.45 31.77
N GLY A 251 -3.28 -33.96 32.96
CA GLY A 251 -4.59 -34.13 33.60
C GLY A 251 -5.14 -32.85 34.24
N GLN A 252 -4.41 -31.75 34.08
CA GLN A 252 -4.80 -30.44 34.55
C GLN A 252 -4.15 -29.36 33.69
N LEU A 253 -4.75 -28.18 33.69
CA LEU A 253 -4.18 -26.93 33.20
C LEU A 253 -4.80 -25.77 33.99
N SER A 254 -4.15 -24.62 33.99
CA SER A 254 -4.72 -23.39 34.51
C SER A 254 -4.55 -22.24 33.53
N LEU A 255 -5.39 -21.23 33.67
CA LEU A 255 -5.43 -20.05 32.80
C LEU A 255 -5.76 -18.80 33.62
N ASP A 256 -5.04 -17.72 33.33
CA ASP A 256 -5.30 -16.38 33.84
C ASP A 256 -5.77 -15.50 32.68
N ALA A 257 -7.03 -15.08 32.72
CA ALA A 257 -7.62 -14.24 31.69
C ALA A 257 -7.21 -12.78 31.86
N ALA A 258 -6.96 -12.12 30.73
CA ALA A 258 -6.60 -10.72 30.67
C ALA A 258 -7.75 -9.83 31.15
N THR A 259 -7.57 -9.16 32.31
CA THR A 259 -8.56 -8.23 32.89
C THR A 259 -8.21 -6.77 32.61
N GLY A 260 -9.22 -5.88 32.55
CA GLY A 260 -9.02 -4.44 32.31
C GLY A 260 -10.24 -3.74 31.71
N PRO A 261 -10.33 -2.40 31.77
CA PRO A 261 -11.51 -1.63 31.32
C PRO A 261 -11.78 -1.75 29.82
N ASP A 262 -10.74 -1.99 29.02
CA ASP A 262 -10.82 -2.14 27.56
C ASP A 262 -10.91 -3.61 27.12
N ARG A 263 -11.09 -4.53 28.07
CA ARG A 263 -11.14 -5.98 27.83
C ARG A 263 -12.50 -6.53 28.26
N SER A 264 -13.03 -7.46 27.48
CA SER A 264 -14.23 -8.22 27.87
C SER A 264 -13.81 -9.40 28.75
N PRO A 265 -14.31 -9.54 29.98
CA PRO A 265 -14.00 -10.68 30.82
C PRO A 265 -14.42 -11.98 30.16
N ILE A 266 -13.50 -12.93 30.00
CA ILE A 266 -13.85 -14.29 29.57
C ILE A 266 -14.62 -14.96 30.71
N THR A 267 -15.73 -15.60 30.38
CA THR A 267 -16.56 -16.31 31.39
C THR A 267 -16.66 -17.81 31.14
N ALA A 268 -16.41 -18.27 29.91
CA ALA A 268 -16.30 -19.69 29.62
C ALA A 268 -15.40 -19.96 28.42
N VAL A 269 -14.69 -21.08 28.48
CA VAL A 269 -13.82 -21.60 27.42
C VAL A 269 -14.14 -23.05 27.09
N THR A 270 -13.75 -23.46 25.88
CA THR A 270 -13.67 -24.86 25.46
C THR A 270 -12.21 -25.19 25.22
N VAL A 271 -11.70 -26.21 25.91
CA VAL A 271 -10.38 -26.79 25.69
C VAL A 271 -10.50 -27.94 24.71
N THR A 272 -9.75 -27.93 23.62
CA THR A 272 -9.68 -29.02 22.63
C THR A 272 -8.27 -29.62 22.61
N PHE A 273 -8.19 -30.95 22.62
CA PHE A 273 -6.94 -31.72 22.58
C PHE A 273 -6.64 -32.24 21.17
N SER A 274 -5.44 -32.80 20.97
CA SER A 274 -4.99 -33.29 19.66
C SER A 274 -5.83 -34.45 19.09
N ASP A 275 -6.53 -35.19 19.94
CA ASP A 275 -7.47 -36.26 19.54
C ASP A 275 -8.88 -35.75 19.20
N GLY A 276 -9.11 -34.43 19.26
CA GLY A 276 -10.40 -33.79 19.03
C GLY A 276 -11.35 -33.81 20.24
N SER A 277 -10.98 -34.47 21.35
CA SER A 277 -11.76 -34.43 22.58
C SER A 277 -11.80 -33.02 23.17
N THR A 278 -12.88 -32.71 23.89
CA THR A 278 -13.08 -31.38 24.49
C THR A 278 -13.46 -31.43 25.96
N VAL A 279 -13.10 -30.37 26.69
CA VAL A 279 -13.52 -30.12 28.07
C VAL A 279 -13.92 -28.64 28.17
N GLY A 280 -15.07 -28.35 28.78
CA GLY A 280 -15.49 -26.98 29.08
C GLY A 280 -14.91 -26.50 30.41
N GLY A 281 -14.63 -25.21 30.53
CA GLY A 281 -14.22 -24.57 31.78
C GLY A 281 -14.91 -23.23 31.95
N ASP A 282 -15.43 -22.98 33.14
CA ASP A 282 -15.97 -21.67 33.53
C ASP A 282 -14.86 -20.85 34.17
N VAL A 283 -14.65 -19.63 33.67
CA VAL A 283 -13.63 -18.70 34.17
C VAL A 283 -14.28 -17.86 35.26
N ASP A 284 -13.64 -17.76 36.42
CA ASP A 284 -14.17 -16.94 37.51
C ASP A 284 -14.23 -15.46 37.05
N PRO A 285 -15.41 -14.84 37.03
CA PRO A 285 -15.57 -13.48 36.50
C PRO A 285 -14.95 -12.40 37.38
N ASN A 286 -14.65 -12.69 38.65
CA ASN A 286 -14.04 -11.75 39.59
C ASN A 286 -12.52 -11.78 39.54
N THR A 287 -11.94 -12.97 39.42
CA THR A 287 -10.48 -13.16 39.43
C THR A 287 -9.89 -13.31 38.03
N GLY A 288 -10.69 -13.72 37.05
CA GLY A 288 -10.24 -14.07 35.71
C GLY A 288 -9.55 -15.43 35.62
N THR A 289 -9.60 -16.25 36.67
CA THR A 289 -8.83 -17.49 36.75
C THR A 289 -9.68 -18.71 36.40
N LEU A 290 -9.04 -19.72 35.80
CA LEU A 290 -9.60 -21.05 35.57
C LEU A 290 -8.57 -22.10 35.99
N ASP A 291 -8.95 -23.00 36.90
CA ASP A 291 -8.23 -24.24 37.18
C ASP A 291 -9.06 -25.43 36.69
N LEU A 292 -8.55 -26.15 35.70
CA LEU A 292 -9.27 -27.25 35.07
C LEU A 292 -8.59 -28.58 35.33
N ARG A 293 -9.34 -29.55 35.87
CA ARG A 293 -8.93 -30.94 36.04
C ARG A 293 -9.77 -31.85 35.14
N PHE A 294 -9.13 -32.85 34.53
CA PHE A 294 -9.79 -33.80 33.64
C PHE A 294 -9.09 -35.16 33.67
N PRO A 295 -9.75 -36.25 33.21
CA PRO A 295 -9.12 -37.56 33.10
C PRO A 295 -7.79 -37.45 32.32
N PRO A 296 -6.65 -37.90 32.91
CA PRO A 296 -5.35 -37.66 32.30
C PRO A 296 -5.22 -38.34 30.94
N ARG A 297 -4.75 -37.59 29.94
CA ARG A 297 -4.67 -38.00 28.54
C ARG A 297 -3.34 -37.60 27.92
N SER A 298 -2.90 -38.39 26.95
CA SER A 298 -1.73 -38.06 26.13
C SER A 298 -2.18 -37.14 25.01
N THR A 299 -1.59 -35.96 24.90
CA THR A 299 -1.92 -34.96 23.88
C THR A 299 -0.65 -34.30 23.35
N SER A 300 -0.66 -33.87 22.10
CA SER A 300 0.41 -33.05 21.50
C SER A 300 -0.02 -31.59 21.25
N SER A 301 -1.27 -31.26 21.58
CA SER A 301 -1.75 -29.88 21.49
C SER A 301 -2.87 -29.59 22.49
N VAL A 302 -3.00 -28.32 22.84
CA VAL A 302 -4.11 -27.78 23.62
C VAL A 302 -4.55 -26.49 22.95
N ARG A 303 -5.81 -26.43 22.54
CA ARG A 303 -6.47 -25.21 22.04
C ARG A 303 -7.47 -24.70 23.05
N ILE A 304 -7.33 -23.45 23.46
CA ILE A 304 -8.31 -22.73 24.29
C ILE A 304 -9.17 -21.88 23.36
N THR A 305 -10.47 -22.19 23.27
CA THR A 305 -11.44 -21.41 22.49
C THR A 305 -12.38 -20.66 23.42
N VAL A 306 -12.53 -19.36 23.21
CA VAL A 306 -13.43 -18.50 24.00
C VAL A 306 -14.87 -18.81 23.62
N LYS A 307 -15.63 -19.37 24.58
CA LYS A 307 -17.04 -19.76 24.39
C LYS A 307 -18.00 -18.64 24.80
N ALA A 308 -17.69 -17.94 25.89
CA ALA A 308 -18.48 -16.82 26.40
C ALA A 308 -17.59 -15.74 27.00
N ALA A 309 -18.04 -14.50 26.89
CA ALA A 309 -17.41 -13.33 27.49
C ALA A 309 -18.49 -12.33 27.93
N ALA A 310 -18.26 -11.66 29.05
CA ALA A 310 -19.13 -10.61 29.55
C ALA A 310 -19.03 -9.34 28.69
N PHE A 311 -20.04 -8.46 28.81
CA PHE A 311 -20.05 -7.19 28.12
C PHE A 311 -19.07 -6.20 28.79
N SER A 312 -18.16 -5.61 28.01
CA SER A 312 -17.31 -4.51 28.46
C SER A 312 -18.10 -3.20 28.32
N GLY A 313 -18.49 -2.59 29.44
CA GLY A 313 -19.43 -1.46 29.52
C GLY A 313 -19.07 -0.16 28.78
N ASN A 314 -17.84 -0.02 28.25
CA ASN A 314 -17.30 1.25 27.78
C ASN A 314 -17.22 1.43 26.25
N GLY A 315 -17.86 0.59 25.44
CA GLY A 315 -17.89 0.77 23.98
C GLY A 315 -16.51 0.68 23.29
N GLY A 316 -15.46 0.27 24.01
CA GLY A 316 -14.14 -0.04 23.47
C GLY A 316 -14.14 -1.28 22.57
N PRO A 317 -13.04 -1.53 21.82
CA PRO A 317 -12.96 -2.66 20.91
C PRO A 317 -13.24 -3.97 21.63
N ALA A 318 -14.00 -4.81 20.95
CA ALA A 318 -14.50 -6.09 21.44
C ALA A 318 -13.39 -7.15 21.54
N THR A 319 -12.44 -7.00 22.48
CA THR A 319 -11.31 -7.94 22.66
C THR A 319 -11.44 -8.77 23.94
N VAL A 320 -10.94 -10.00 23.87
CA VAL A 320 -10.63 -10.86 25.02
C VAL A 320 -9.15 -11.21 24.97
N GLY A 321 -8.59 -11.59 26.12
CA GLY A 321 -7.21 -12.03 26.19
C GLY A 321 -6.93 -13.02 27.30
N ILE A 322 -5.75 -13.62 27.22
CA ILE A 322 -5.21 -14.56 28.20
C ILE A 322 -3.83 -14.02 28.56
N ASP A 323 -3.62 -13.70 29.83
CA ASP A 323 -2.33 -13.25 30.35
C ASP A 323 -1.39 -14.46 30.47
N GLU A 324 -1.86 -15.59 31.02
CA GLU A 324 -1.07 -16.83 31.12
C GLU A 324 -1.93 -18.10 30.89
N LEU A 325 -1.34 -19.08 30.22
CA LEU A 325 -1.84 -20.45 30.07
C LEU A 325 -0.77 -21.41 30.60
N HIS A 326 -1.08 -22.07 31.70
CA HIS A 326 -0.19 -23.05 32.30
C HIS A 326 -0.61 -24.47 31.94
N ILE A 327 0.19 -25.11 31.08
CA ILE A 327 0.08 -26.53 30.76
C ILE A 327 1.29 -27.24 31.41
N PRO A 328 1.09 -28.21 32.32
CA PRO A 328 2.19 -28.92 32.96
C PRO A 328 3.16 -29.52 31.92
N GLY A 329 4.46 -29.23 32.03
CA GLY A 329 5.47 -29.75 31.10
C GLY A 329 5.65 -28.95 29.81
N VAL A 330 4.88 -27.87 29.62
CA VAL A 330 5.00 -26.95 28.48
C VAL A 330 5.52 -25.61 28.99
N SER A 331 6.60 -25.13 28.40
CA SER A 331 7.15 -23.81 28.68
C SER A 331 7.71 -23.22 27.40
N LEU A 332 7.39 -21.95 27.15
CA LEU A 332 8.01 -21.16 26.11
C LEU A 332 8.78 -20.02 26.80
N PRO A 333 10.07 -19.81 26.55
CA PRO A 333 10.78 -18.70 27.19
C PRO A 333 10.34 -17.36 26.58
N ALA A 334 10.21 -16.33 27.42
CA ALA A 334 10.02 -14.96 26.95
C ALA A 334 11.20 -14.48 26.10
N ALA A 335 10.91 -13.81 24.98
CA ALA A 335 11.94 -13.16 24.18
C ALA A 335 12.51 -11.96 24.94
N LYS A 336 13.84 -11.89 25.07
CA LYS A 336 14.48 -10.77 25.75
C LYS A 336 14.47 -9.54 24.86
N VAL A 337 13.84 -8.46 25.33
CA VAL A 337 13.67 -7.22 24.56
C VAL A 337 15.00 -6.56 24.15
N SER A 338 16.08 -6.84 24.87
CA SER A 338 17.44 -6.33 24.58
C SER A 338 18.20 -7.14 23.55
N ASP A 339 17.76 -8.36 23.22
CA ASP A 339 18.49 -9.24 22.31
C ASP A 339 18.43 -8.69 20.87
N THR A 340 19.50 -8.94 20.12
CA THR A 340 19.55 -8.64 18.68
C THR A 340 18.75 -9.67 17.88
N LEU A 341 18.16 -9.24 16.78
CA LEU A 341 17.41 -10.14 15.90
C LEU A 341 18.34 -11.14 15.19
N PRO A 342 18.01 -12.44 15.16
CA PRO A 342 18.78 -13.43 14.42
C PRO A 342 18.68 -13.22 12.90
N CYS A 343 19.58 -13.85 12.16
CA CYS A 343 19.40 -14.04 10.73
C CYS A 343 18.11 -14.84 10.46
N SER A 344 17.25 -14.32 9.57
CA SER A 344 16.00 -14.95 9.17
C SER A 344 16.12 -15.55 7.78
N THR A 345 15.87 -16.86 7.69
CA THR A 345 15.78 -17.62 6.44
C THR A 345 14.33 -17.82 5.98
N SER A 346 13.35 -17.50 6.84
CA SER A 346 11.91 -17.66 6.61
C SER A 346 11.18 -16.31 6.49
N SER A 347 11.90 -15.26 6.11
CA SER A 347 11.39 -13.89 5.96
C SER A 347 10.42 -13.68 4.79
N GLY A 348 10.36 -14.64 3.86
CA GLY A 348 9.61 -14.49 2.61
C GLY A 348 10.34 -13.64 1.56
N PHE A 349 11.67 -13.52 1.66
CA PHE A 349 12.50 -12.84 0.69
C PHE A 349 13.14 -13.84 -0.27
N SER A 350 13.07 -13.58 -1.57
CA SER A 350 13.77 -14.36 -2.60
C SER A 350 14.14 -13.50 -3.80
N LEU A 351 15.19 -13.92 -4.51
CA LEU A 351 15.68 -13.31 -5.74
C LEU A 351 15.78 -14.41 -6.79
N ASP A 352 15.06 -14.26 -7.90
CA ASP A 352 14.90 -15.28 -8.96
C ASP A 352 14.46 -16.65 -8.41
N GLY A 353 13.56 -16.62 -7.42
CA GLY A 353 13.04 -17.80 -6.73
C GLY A 353 14.00 -18.43 -5.71
N GLN A 354 15.25 -17.97 -5.62
CA GLN A 354 16.20 -18.43 -4.60
C GLN A 354 15.99 -17.68 -3.28
N PRO A 355 15.84 -18.38 -2.14
CA PRO A 355 15.68 -17.73 -0.84
C PRO A 355 16.82 -16.75 -0.57
N LEU A 356 16.47 -15.57 -0.06
CA LEU A 356 17.42 -14.53 0.31
C LEU A 356 17.36 -14.33 1.83
N PRO A 357 18.24 -14.99 2.61
CA PRO A 357 18.29 -14.80 4.05
C PRO A 357 18.65 -13.36 4.40
N ILE A 358 17.88 -12.77 5.31
CA ILE A 358 18.03 -11.37 5.69
C ILE A 358 18.36 -11.21 7.18
N ARG A 359 19.12 -10.17 7.48
CA ARG A 359 19.38 -9.68 8.83
C ARG A 359 18.67 -8.35 9.02
N LEU A 360 18.02 -8.22 10.17
CA LEU A 360 17.38 -7.00 10.62
C LEU A 360 18.26 -6.33 11.67
N SER A 361 18.39 -5.02 11.59
CA SER A 361 19.10 -4.22 12.59
C SER A 361 18.14 -3.78 13.70
N GLY A 362 18.60 -3.81 14.95
CA GLY A 362 17.84 -3.38 16.13
C GLY A 362 17.69 -4.49 17.16
N THR A 363 16.82 -4.25 18.15
CA THR A 363 16.52 -5.20 19.22
C THR A 363 15.15 -5.82 19.03
N VAL A 364 14.93 -6.97 19.67
CA VAL A 364 13.62 -7.63 19.76
C VAL A 364 12.54 -6.68 20.26
N GLY A 365 12.84 -5.85 21.26
CA GLY A 365 11.87 -4.92 21.86
C GLY A 365 11.36 -3.86 20.87
N HIS A 366 12.27 -3.19 20.15
CA HIS A 366 11.89 -2.19 19.13
C HIS A 366 11.09 -2.85 18.00
N PHE A 367 11.54 -4.02 17.56
CA PHE A 367 10.90 -4.72 16.46
C PHE A 367 9.49 -5.22 16.81
N LEU A 368 9.28 -5.74 18.02
CA LEU A 368 7.95 -6.10 18.52
C LEU A 368 7.07 -4.88 18.81
N ALA A 369 7.65 -3.71 19.13
CA ALA A 369 6.87 -2.46 19.26
C ALA A 369 6.31 -1.96 17.91
N GLY A 370 6.73 -2.56 16.80
CA GLY A 370 6.31 -2.19 15.44
C GLY A 370 7.20 -1.15 14.77
N ASP A 371 8.36 -0.83 15.36
CA ASP A 371 9.31 0.09 14.75
C ASP A 371 9.90 -0.48 13.45
N PRO A 372 10.13 0.36 12.43
CA PRO A 372 10.79 -0.09 11.21
C PRO A 372 12.25 -0.49 11.50
N ALA A 373 12.63 -1.67 11.03
CA ALA A 373 13.99 -2.20 11.09
C ALA A 373 14.68 -2.08 9.72
N SER A 374 15.95 -1.69 9.72
CA SER A 374 16.77 -1.77 8.51
C SER A 374 17.04 -3.22 8.14
N VAL A 375 16.96 -3.56 6.85
CA VAL A 375 17.19 -4.90 6.33
C VAL A 375 18.46 -4.97 5.46
N SER A 376 19.20 -6.07 5.59
CA SER A 376 20.37 -6.44 4.77
C SER A 376 20.41 -7.96 4.56
N THR A 377 21.31 -8.49 3.73
CA THR A 377 21.53 -9.95 3.66
C THR A 377 22.29 -10.45 4.88
N CYS A 378 22.05 -11.70 5.31
CA CYS A 378 22.73 -12.24 6.49
C CYS A 378 24.25 -12.36 6.37
N ASP A 379 24.74 -12.61 5.17
CA ASP A 379 26.17 -12.67 4.87
C ASP A 379 26.79 -11.30 4.59
N ALA A 380 25.96 -10.25 4.45
CA ALA A 380 26.37 -8.92 3.99
C ALA A 380 27.12 -8.89 2.64
N GLU A 381 27.01 -9.97 1.85
CA GLU A 381 27.71 -10.10 0.58
C GLU A 381 26.88 -9.58 -0.60
N PRO A 382 27.49 -8.86 -1.56
CA PRO A 382 26.80 -8.47 -2.78
C PRO A 382 26.27 -9.67 -3.59
N ARG A 383 25.10 -9.51 -4.21
CA ARG A 383 24.51 -10.50 -5.12
C ARG A 383 24.89 -10.17 -6.56
N VAL A 384 25.56 -11.09 -7.23
CA VAL A 384 25.87 -10.98 -8.66
C VAL A 384 24.63 -11.33 -9.47
N LEU A 385 24.14 -10.39 -10.26
CA LEU A 385 23.05 -10.58 -11.21
C LEU A 385 23.59 -10.52 -12.62
N ALA A 386 23.21 -11.49 -13.45
CA ALA A 386 23.56 -11.50 -14.87
C ALA A 386 22.84 -10.38 -15.63
N SER A 387 23.19 -10.16 -16.89
CA SER A 387 22.33 -9.36 -17.76
C SER A 387 21.00 -10.09 -18.02
N GLY A 388 19.88 -9.40 -17.89
CA GLY A 388 18.56 -9.98 -18.15
C GLY A 388 17.51 -9.55 -17.15
N THR A 389 16.39 -10.27 -17.17
CA THR A 389 15.26 -10.04 -16.28
C THR A 389 15.45 -10.79 -14.97
N HIS A 390 15.21 -10.09 -13.87
CA HIS A 390 15.25 -10.63 -12.51
C HIS A 390 13.95 -10.35 -11.78
N GLU A 391 13.63 -11.20 -10.80
CA GLU A 391 12.46 -11.03 -9.94
C GLU A 391 12.90 -10.96 -8.47
N LEU A 392 12.56 -9.86 -7.82
CA LEU A 392 12.60 -9.73 -6.37
C LEU A 392 11.22 -10.03 -5.81
N PHE A 393 11.16 -10.96 -4.87
CA PHE A 393 9.96 -11.22 -4.08
C PHE A 393 10.26 -10.95 -2.61
N ALA A 394 9.56 -9.98 -2.01
CA ALA A 394 9.68 -9.63 -0.60
C ALA A 394 8.28 -9.40 0.00
N ARG A 395 7.68 -10.50 0.50
CA ARG A 395 6.37 -10.54 1.17
C ARG A 395 6.36 -11.73 2.12
N GLY A 396 5.65 -11.63 3.24
CA GLY A 396 5.46 -12.75 4.15
C GLY A 396 5.25 -12.26 5.57
N SER A 397 6.05 -12.77 6.50
CA SER A 397 6.06 -12.34 7.91
C SER A 397 6.59 -10.91 8.10
N LEU A 398 7.26 -10.37 7.08
CA LEU A 398 7.74 -9.00 7.02
C LEU A 398 7.02 -8.23 5.92
N GLN A 399 6.73 -6.97 6.21
CA GLN A 399 6.27 -6.00 5.23
C GLN A 399 7.39 -4.99 4.95
N PRO A 400 8.03 -5.06 3.76
CA PRO A 400 8.98 -4.04 3.36
C PRO A 400 8.26 -2.74 2.98
N ASP A 401 8.81 -1.62 3.46
CA ASP A 401 8.43 -0.28 3.04
C ASP A 401 9.30 0.19 1.88
N THR A 402 10.60 -0.12 1.96
CA THR A 402 11.59 0.18 0.93
C THR A 402 12.55 -0.99 0.76
N ILE A 403 12.94 -1.28 -0.48
CA ILE A 403 14.08 -2.14 -0.80
C ILE A 403 14.90 -1.45 -1.89
N SER A 404 16.20 -1.38 -1.68
CA SER A 404 17.17 -0.94 -2.69
C SER A 404 18.14 -2.06 -3.03
N PHE A 405 18.49 -2.14 -4.32
CA PHE A 405 19.60 -2.93 -4.84
C PHE A 405 20.58 -1.96 -5.49
N ALA A 406 21.69 -1.69 -4.82
CA ALA A 406 22.69 -0.74 -5.28
C ALA A 406 23.97 -1.46 -5.74
N SER A 407 24.41 -1.22 -6.98
CA SER A 407 25.63 -1.85 -7.52
C SER A 407 26.93 -1.23 -7.05
N ARG A 408 26.84 -0.10 -6.36
CA ARG A 408 27.89 0.52 -5.58
C ARG A 408 27.23 1.16 -4.36
N PRO A 409 27.86 1.18 -3.17
CA PRO A 409 27.34 1.96 -2.07
C PRO A 409 27.06 3.39 -2.55
N PRO A 410 25.93 4.00 -2.15
CA PRO A 410 25.67 5.39 -2.47
C PRO A 410 26.89 6.21 -2.02
N PRO A 411 27.32 7.21 -2.80
CA PRO A 411 28.33 8.14 -2.31
C PRO A 411 27.87 8.62 -0.94
N SER A 412 28.74 8.50 0.08
CA SER A 412 28.51 9.10 1.40
C SER A 412 28.02 10.52 1.19
N SER A 413 27.05 10.99 1.97
CA SER A 413 26.36 12.29 1.89
C SER A 413 27.29 13.52 2.03
N GLY A 414 28.29 13.60 1.17
CA GLY A 414 29.47 14.47 1.22
C GLY A 414 30.50 14.17 0.11
N ALA A 415 30.41 13.05 -0.62
CA ALA A 415 31.22 12.77 -1.79
C ALA A 415 30.63 13.49 -3.02
N GLY A 416 30.97 14.77 -3.13
CA GLY A 416 30.98 15.52 -4.40
C GLY A 416 29.66 15.54 -5.17
N SER A 417 28.60 16.10 -4.58
CA SER A 417 27.68 16.87 -5.44
C SER A 417 28.53 18.00 -6.00
N GLU A 418 28.83 17.96 -7.29
CA GLU A 418 29.49 19.08 -7.96
C GLU A 418 28.67 20.33 -7.62
N ARG A 419 29.29 21.25 -6.87
CA ARG A 419 28.55 22.34 -6.24
C ARG A 419 27.90 23.15 -7.34
N ALA A 420 26.57 23.19 -7.35
CA ALA A 420 25.82 24.02 -8.29
C ALA A 420 26.38 25.45 -8.22
N PRO A 421 26.48 26.16 -9.37
CA PRO A 421 26.95 27.53 -9.36
C PRO A 421 26.03 28.38 -8.46
N ASN A 422 26.61 29.40 -7.83
CA ASN A 422 25.81 30.35 -7.09
C ASN A 422 24.89 31.06 -8.10
N ALA A 423 23.59 31.11 -7.81
CA ALA A 423 22.62 31.74 -8.67
C ALA A 423 21.66 32.61 -7.85
N GLU A 424 21.35 33.81 -8.37
CA GLU A 424 20.41 34.74 -7.76
C GLU A 424 19.27 35.06 -8.74
N ILE A 425 18.03 35.00 -8.25
CA ILE A 425 16.87 35.40 -9.06
C ILE A 425 16.73 36.92 -8.94
N ARG A 426 17.10 37.62 -10.02
CA ARG A 426 17.04 39.09 -10.05
C ARG A 426 15.60 39.59 -10.22
N SER A 427 14.80 38.88 -11.00
CA SER A 427 13.38 39.18 -11.14
C SER A 427 12.58 37.92 -11.47
N SER A 428 11.40 37.82 -10.88
CA SER A 428 10.43 36.76 -11.15
C SER A 428 9.07 37.38 -11.44
N SER A 429 8.44 36.93 -12.52
CA SER A 429 7.04 37.21 -12.85
C SER A 429 6.40 35.92 -13.35
N GLY A 430 5.07 35.84 -13.38
CA GLY A 430 4.37 34.68 -13.96
C GLY A 430 4.69 34.41 -15.44
N ALA A 431 5.43 35.31 -16.11
CA ALA A 431 5.80 35.21 -17.52
C ALA A 431 7.30 34.97 -17.76
N GLY A 432 8.14 34.92 -16.72
CA GLY A 432 9.58 34.76 -16.89
C GLY A 432 10.42 34.99 -15.63
N LEU A 433 11.66 34.52 -15.70
CA LEU A 433 12.69 34.65 -14.67
C LEU A 433 13.97 35.24 -15.29
N GLU A 434 14.64 36.10 -14.55
CA GLU A 434 16.01 36.53 -14.86
C GLU A 434 16.93 36.01 -13.75
N VAL A 435 17.87 35.14 -14.12
CA VAL A 435 18.74 34.44 -13.17
C VAL A 435 20.19 34.84 -13.43
N ASP A 436 20.83 35.45 -12.44
CA ASP A 436 22.26 35.74 -12.46
C ASP A 436 23.03 34.53 -11.94
N VAL A 437 23.91 33.98 -12.77
CA VAL A 437 24.77 32.84 -12.44
C VAL A 437 26.19 33.34 -12.23
N HIS A 438 26.81 32.90 -11.15
CA HIS A 438 28.16 33.29 -10.76
C HIS A 438 29.12 32.10 -10.76
N ASP A 439 30.26 32.31 -11.43
CA ASP A 439 31.44 31.44 -11.40
C ASP A 439 31.15 29.96 -11.70
N ALA A 440 30.33 29.69 -12.71
CA ALA A 440 30.06 28.33 -13.16
C ALA A 440 31.35 27.67 -13.68
N THR A 441 31.77 26.58 -13.03
CA THR A 441 33.03 25.87 -13.36
C THR A 441 32.81 24.61 -14.21
N SER A 442 31.58 24.10 -14.24
CA SER A 442 31.14 22.90 -14.94
C SER A 442 29.72 23.06 -15.51
N PRO A 443 29.29 22.17 -16.43
CA PRO A 443 27.91 22.16 -16.91
C PRO A 443 26.91 21.89 -15.78
N PHE A 444 25.78 22.58 -15.81
CA PHE A 444 24.70 22.41 -14.82
C PHE A 444 23.32 22.45 -15.50
N PHE A 445 22.27 22.19 -14.73
CA PHE A 445 20.89 22.37 -15.17
C PHE A 445 20.25 23.53 -14.43
N VAL A 446 19.57 24.42 -15.18
CA VAL A 446 18.68 25.41 -14.58
C VAL A 446 17.27 24.84 -14.54
N VAL A 447 16.67 24.80 -13.34
CA VAL A 447 15.31 24.32 -13.08
C VAL A 447 14.45 25.52 -12.71
N THR A 448 13.32 25.72 -13.39
CA THR A 448 12.49 26.91 -13.19
C THR A 448 11.50 26.80 -12.03
N GLY A 449 11.18 25.57 -11.60
CA GLY A 449 10.07 25.28 -10.68
C GLY A 449 8.68 25.45 -11.31
N HIS A 450 8.58 25.86 -12.57
CA HIS A 450 7.32 26.05 -13.31
C HIS A 450 7.02 24.84 -14.19
N ASP A 451 5.74 24.54 -14.39
CA ASP A 451 5.27 23.45 -15.25
C ASP A 451 5.88 23.51 -16.66
N PHE A 452 6.21 22.33 -17.17
CA PHE A 452 6.75 22.17 -18.51
C PHE A 452 5.76 22.64 -19.58
N SER A 453 6.29 23.38 -20.55
CA SER A 453 5.61 23.76 -21.78
C SER A 453 6.65 24.07 -22.85
N THR A 454 6.35 23.72 -24.10
CA THR A 454 7.20 24.08 -25.26
C THR A 454 7.21 25.59 -25.54
N GLY A 455 6.33 26.36 -24.89
CA GLY A 455 6.33 27.83 -24.96
C GLY A 455 7.40 28.52 -24.12
N TRP A 456 8.07 27.78 -23.22
CA TRP A 456 9.19 28.30 -22.45
C TRP A 456 10.46 28.41 -23.30
N THR A 457 11.17 29.52 -23.14
CA THR A 457 12.43 29.80 -23.83
C THR A 457 13.46 30.33 -22.84
N ALA A 458 14.73 30.00 -23.03
CA ALA A 458 15.83 30.54 -22.23
C ALA A 458 16.99 31.00 -23.12
N THR A 459 17.59 32.13 -22.77
CA THR A 459 18.74 32.69 -23.50
C THR A 459 19.85 33.14 -22.55
N ILE A 460 21.09 33.11 -23.04
CA ILE A 460 22.25 33.75 -22.41
C ILE A 460 22.82 34.72 -23.43
N ASP A 461 22.94 36.00 -23.07
CA ASP A 461 23.39 37.08 -23.99
C ASP A 461 22.64 37.06 -25.33
N GLY A 462 21.33 36.76 -25.30
CA GLY A 462 20.47 36.68 -26.48
C GLY A 462 20.60 35.38 -27.30
N ARG A 463 21.53 34.47 -26.97
CA ARG A 463 21.65 33.16 -27.63
C ARG A 463 20.78 32.13 -26.93
N SER A 464 19.99 31.40 -27.71
CA SER A 464 19.08 30.36 -27.21
C SER A 464 19.84 29.19 -26.57
N LEU A 465 19.31 28.69 -25.46
CA LEU A 465 19.72 27.43 -24.83
C LEU A 465 19.03 26.20 -25.45
N GLY A 466 18.25 26.39 -26.51
CA GLY A 466 17.51 25.34 -27.19
C GLY A 466 16.14 25.08 -26.58
N ALA A 467 15.55 23.93 -26.94
CA ALA A 467 14.24 23.52 -26.44
C ALA A 467 14.31 23.20 -24.94
N PRO A 468 13.26 23.51 -24.16
CA PRO A 468 13.20 23.16 -22.75
C PRO A 468 13.20 21.64 -22.56
N LEU A 469 13.81 21.20 -21.46
CA LEU A 469 13.79 19.84 -20.94
C LEU A 469 12.76 19.74 -19.81
N VAL A 470 12.22 18.53 -19.59
CA VAL A 470 11.47 18.20 -18.38
C VAL A 470 12.48 17.79 -17.31
N LEU A 471 12.59 18.59 -16.25
CA LEU A 471 13.42 18.34 -15.08
C LEU A 471 12.54 18.13 -13.84
N ASP A 472 13.03 17.37 -12.88
CA ASP A 472 12.33 17.04 -11.62
C ASP A 472 10.90 16.50 -11.82
N GLY A 473 10.65 15.85 -12.97
CA GLY A 473 9.39 15.20 -13.32
C GLY A 473 8.27 16.13 -13.80
N TYR A 474 8.39 17.45 -13.64
CA TYR A 474 7.34 18.40 -14.04
C TYR A 474 7.85 19.73 -14.59
N SER A 475 9.07 20.15 -14.21
CA SER A 475 9.52 21.52 -14.42
C SER A 475 10.18 21.73 -15.78
N ALA A 476 9.96 22.90 -16.39
CA ALA A 476 10.79 23.35 -17.50
C ALA A 476 12.21 23.67 -17.02
N GLY A 477 13.22 23.28 -17.80
CA GLY A 477 14.61 23.64 -17.54
C GLY A 477 15.52 23.45 -18.74
N TRP A 478 16.80 23.77 -18.57
CA TRP A 478 17.81 23.68 -19.64
C TRP A 478 19.15 23.21 -19.08
N ARG A 479 19.89 22.46 -19.90
CA ARG A 479 21.31 22.17 -19.63
C ARG A 479 22.14 23.37 -20.09
N VAL A 480 23.03 23.84 -19.23
CA VAL A 480 23.92 24.97 -19.49
C VAL A 480 25.36 24.49 -19.45
N ASP A 481 26.06 24.55 -20.58
CA ASP A 481 27.48 24.17 -20.71
C ASP A 481 28.46 25.31 -20.48
N ARG A 482 27.96 26.55 -20.49
CA ARG A 482 28.79 27.75 -20.43
C ARG A 482 29.42 27.87 -19.04
N LYS A 483 30.70 28.21 -18.99
CA LYS A 483 31.43 28.52 -17.76
C LYS A 483 31.48 30.03 -17.51
N GLY A 484 31.78 30.41 -16.27
CA GLY A 484 31.91 31.80 -15.82
C GLY A 484 30.60 32.39 -15.28
N SER A 485 30.54 33.72 -15.26
CA SER A 485 29.40 34.49 -14.73
C SER A 485 28.60 35.12 -15.87
N TYR A 486 27.27 34.98 -15.83
CA TYR A 486 26.37 35.47 -16.88
C TYR A 486 24.91 35.47 -16.40
N ARG A 487 24.03 36.09 -17.18
CA ARG A 487 22.59 36.09 -16.94
C ARG A 487 21.85 35.13 -17.86
N ILE A 488 20.91 34.37 -17.30
CA ILE A 488 19.94 33.57 -18.03
C ILE A 488 18.59 34.30 -18.01
N SER A 489 18.08 34.65 -19.20
CA SER A 489 16.72 35.20 -19.38
C SER A 489 15.77 34.08 -19.78
N ILE A 490 14.83 33.74 -18.91
CA ILE A 490 13.81 32.71 -19.12
C ILE A 490 12.45 33.37 -19.32
N ARG A 491 11.73 33.05 -20.40
CA ARG A 491 10.44 33.69 -20.72
C ARG A 491 9.44 32.70 -21.30
N TYR A 492 8.17 32.91 -20.95
CA TYR A 492 7.05 32.23 -21.57
C TYR A 492 6.62 33.00 -22.84
N ALA A 493 7.10 32.55 -24.00
CA ALA A 493 6.90 33.24 -25.26
C ALA A 493 5.41 33.52 -25.61
N PRO A 494 4.44 32.63 -25.31
CA PRO A 494 3.02 32.89 -25.57
C PRO A 494 2.44 34.08 -24.79
N GLN A 495 3.05 34.49 -23.66
CA GLN A 495 2.51 35.56 -22.82
C GLN A 495 2.36 36.88 -23.59
N ALA A 496 3.37 37.25 -24.40
CA ALA A 496 3.34 38.52 -25.12
C ALA A 496 2.15 38.61 -26.09
N LYS A 497 1.85 37.50 -26.79
CA LYS A 497 0.68 37.41 -27.68
C LYS A 497 -0.63 37.50 -26.90
N TYR A 498 -0.70 36.81 -25.76
CA TYR A 498 -1.88 36.86 -24.88
C TYR A 498 -2.14 38.28 -24.38
N THR A 499 -1.13 38.98 -23.87
CA THR A 499 -1.27 40.36 -23.39
C THR A 499 -1.70 41.32 -24.51
N ALA A 500 -1.17 41.16 -25.73
CA ALA A 500 -1.59 41.96 -26.88
C ALA A 500 -3.08 41.72 -27.24
N LEU A 501 -3.52 40.46 -27.30
CA LEU A 501 -4.91 40.11 -27.59
C LEU A 501 -5.87 40.57 -26.49
N LEU A 502 -5.45 40.53 -25.24
CA LEU A 502 -6.22 41.06 -24.12
C LEU A 502 -6.41 42.58 -24.25
N GLY A 503 -5.36 43.31 -24.64
CA GLY A 503 -5.44 44.74 -24.92
C GLY A 503 -6.39 45.08 -26.07
N ILE A 504 -6.34 44.31 -27.16
CA ILE A 504 -7.27 44.44 -28.29
C ILE A 504 -8.72 44.19 -27.84
N SER A 505 -8.95 43.18 -27.02
CA SER A 505 -10.28 42.85 -26.49
C SER A 505 -10.83 43.95 -25.59
N ALA A 506 -9.99 44.52 -24.71
CA ALA A 506 -10.36 45.66 -23.88
C ALA A 506 -10.71 46.90 -24.72
N ALA A 507 -9.93 47.20 -25.75
CA ALA A 507 -10.20 48.30 -26.68
C ALA A 507 -11.52 48.09 -27.44
N ALA A 508 -11.79 46.87 -27.91
CA ALA A 508 -13.04 46.52 -28.56
C ALA A 508 -14.23 46.72 -27.61
N LEU A 509 -14.14 46.27 -26.35
CA LEU A 509 -15.18 46.45 -25.34
C LEU A 509 -15.49 47.93 -25.08
N VAL A 510 -14.46 48.77 -24.94
CA VAL A 510 -14.61 50.22 -24.77
C VAL A 510 -15.28 50.84 -26.01
N GLY A 511 -14.87 50.41 -27.22
CA GLY A 511 -15.50 50.82 -28.47
C GLY A 511 -16.99 50.48 -28.51
N THR A 512 -17.37 49.25 -28.18
CA THR A 512 -18.77 48.81 -28.11
C THR A 512 -19.57 49.60 -27.07
N ALA A 513 -19.01 49.80 -25.87
CA ALA A 513 -19.65 50.60 -24.82
C ALA A 513 -19.87 52.06 -25.26
N ALA A 514 -18.89 52.65 -25.96
CA ALA A 514 -19.05 53.99 -26.53
C ALA A 514 -20.17 54.04 -27.58
N VAL A 515 -20.22 53.05 -28.49
CA VAL A 515 -21.29 52.96 -29.50
C VAL A 515 -22.69 52.81 -28.86
N LEU A 516 -22.82 52.06 -27.78
CA LEU A 516 -24.11 51.85 -27.10
C LEU A 516 -24.51 53.03 -26.20
N LEU A 517 -23.58 53.56 -25.40
CA LEU A 517 -23.89 54.55 -24.37
C LEU A 517 -23.89 55.99 -24.91
N VAL A 518 -23.07 56.34 -25.90
CA VAL A 518 -23.02 57.71 -26.44
C VAL A 518 -24.37 58.15 -27.03
N PRO A 519 -25.10 57.33 -27.82
CA PRO A 519 -26.43 57.68 -28.30
C PRO A 519 -27.47 57.82 -27.17
N LEU A 520 -27.42 56.95 -26.16
CA LEU A 520 -28.32 56.98 -24.99
C LEU A 520 -28.09 58.24 -24.14
N ILE A 521 -26.83 58.61 -23.90
CA ILE A 521 -26.45 59.83 -23.20
C ILE A 521 -26.85 61.07 -24.03
N ARG A 522 -26.64 61.05 -25.35
CA ARG A 522 -27.07 62.13 -26.27
C ARG A 522 -28.60 62.28 -26.29
N ARG A 523 -29.37 61.18 -26.31
CA ARG A 523 -30.84 61.20 -26.22
C ARG A 523 -31.32 61.76 -24.88
N ARG A 524 -30.75 61.33 -23.74
CA ARG A 524 -31.08 61.87 -22.41
C ARG A 524 -30.77 63.37 -22.29
N ARG A 525 -29.64 63.84 -22.84
CA ARG A 525 -29.29 65.27 -22.89
C ARG A 525 -30.25 66.08 -23.77
N ARG A 526 -30.69 65.54 -24.92
CA ARG A 526 -31.73 66.18 -25.77
C ARG A 526 -33.08 66.26 -25.05
N TRP A 527 -33.51 65.20 -24.35
CA TRP A 527 -34.73 65.20 -23.54
C TRP A 527 -34.69 66.18 -22.36
N ARG A 528 -33.52 66.39 -21.72
CA ARG A 528 -33.38 67.42 -20.68
C ARG A 528 -33.45 68.85 -21.25
N ARG A 529 -32.92 69.10 -22.45
CA ARG A 529 -33.03 70.41 -23.13
C ARG A 529 -34.46 70.75 -23.55
N THR A 530 -35.25 69.78 -24.02
CA THR A 530 -36.67 70.01 -24.37
C THR A 530 -37.57 70.24 -23.15
N ARG A 531 -37.20 69.73 -21.97
CA ARG A 531 -37.93 69.98 -20.71
C ARG A 531 -37.64 71.37 -20.12
N SER A 532 -36.41 71.88 -20.27
CA SER A 532 -36.06 73.26 -19.84
C SER A 532 -36.65 74.35 -20.74
N GLY A 533 -37.04 74.03 -21.98
CA GLY A 533 -37.67 74.98 -22.91
C GLY A 533 -39.19 75.16 -22.76
N LYS A 534 -39.86 74.35 -21.91
CA LYS A 534 -41.32 74.40 -21.70
C LYS A 534 -41.74 75.06 -20.36
N GLN A 535 -40.82 75.71 -19.65
CA GLN A 535 -41.09 76.34 -18.33
C GLN A 535 -41.00 77.88 -18.30
N ARG A 536 -41.01 78.55 -19.46
CA ARG A 536 -41.22 80.01 -19.54
C ARG A 536 -42.37 80.32 -20.49
N ALA A 537 -43.60 80.12 -20.00
CA ALA A 537 -44.77 80.87 -20.48
C ALA A 537 -44.91 82.11 -19.58
N PRO A 538 -44.95 83.34 -20.13
CA PRO A 538 -45.18 84.53 -19.32
C PRO A 538 -46.67 84.71 -19.03
N ALA A 539 -46.98 84.96 -17.75
CA ALA A 539 -48.29 85.40 -17.29
C ALA A 539 -48.49 86.89 -17.59
N ALA A 540 -49.73 87.18 -17.98
CA ALA A 540 -50.39 88.46 -18.25
C ALA A 540 -49.95 89.70 -17.43
N ARG A 541 -49.99 90.88 -18.07
CA ARG A 541 -51.05 91.94 -17.96
C ARG A 541 -50.50 93.38 -17.86
N ALA A 542 -51.29 94.27 -18.48
CA ALA A 542 -51.44 95.73 -18.27
C ALA A 542 -50.25 96.62 -18.73
N GLY A 543 -50.43 97.74 -19.41
CA GLY A 543 -51.63 98.49 -19.76
C GLY A 543 -51.31 99.52 -20.85
N SER A 544 -52.37 100.00 -21.49
CA SER A 544 -52.49 101.14 -22.39
C SER A 544 -52.17 102.47 -21.70
N ASP A 545 -51.72 103.43 -22.52
CA ASP A 545 -51.91 104.90 -22.55
C ASP A 545 -52.25 105.70 -21.28
N GLU A 546 -51.96 107.01 -21.37
CA GLU A 546 -52.42 108.12 -20.51
C GLU A 546 -53.65 107.88 -19.62
#